data_AF-A0A5B9MQ32-F1
#
_entry.id   AF-A0A5B9MQ32-F1
#
_cell.length_a   1.000
_cell.length_b   1.000
_cell.length_c   1.000
_cell.angle_alpha   90.00
_cell.angle_beta   90.00
_cell.angle_gamma   90.00
#
_symmetry.space_group_name_H-M   'P 1'
#
loop_
_entity.id
_entity.type
_entity.pdbx_description
1 polymer ?
#
loop_
_entity_poly.entity_id
_entity_poly.type
_entity_poly.pdbx_seq_one_letter_code
_entity_poly.pdbx_strand_id
1 'polypeptide(L)'
;MPDTAPATAPEGSVISYRRVFNRPTGLTPADVVWLSLPHHTAESIEIRINDALVHQSVHQSVQQSKTTAPIRIDITARLQPANQLVITLTTGRTFPATLDAPVTLEIESDAP
;
A
#
# COMPACT_ATOMS: atom_id res chain seq x y z
N MET A 1 34.40 -20.14 -10.54
CA MET A 1 33.56 -19.60 -9.45
C MET A 1 32.63 -18.59 -10.11
N PRO A 2 31.30 -18.79 -10.18
CA PRO A 2 30.44 -17.80 -10.79
C PRO A 2 30.23 -16.64 -9.81
N ASP A 3 30.56 -15.43 -10.26
CA ASP A 3 30.24 -14.17 -9.62
C ASP A 3 28.73 -14.07 -9.39
N THR A 4 28.31 -14.10 -8.13
CA THR A 4 26.95 -13.70 -7.77
C THR A 4 26.97 -12.20 -7.57
N ALA A 5 27.02 -11.45 -8.67
CA ALA A 5 26.77 -10.01 -8.60
C ALA A 5 25.31 -9.81 -8.12
N PRO A 6 25.06 -9.04 -7.06
CA PRO A 6 23.70 -8.74 -6.64
C PRO A 6 23.01 -7.98 -7.78
N ALA A 7 21.93 -8.57 -8.30
CA ALA A 7 21.08 -7.91 -9.29
C ALA A 7 20.32 -6.77 -8.60
N THR A 8 20.91 -5.57 -8.62
CA THR A 8 20.20 -4.35 -8.24
C THR A 8 19.11 -4.11 -9.28
N ALA A 9 17.86 -4.04 -8.86
CA ALA A 9 16.75 -3.73 -9.75
C ALA A 9 17.01 -2.38 -10.46
N PRO A 10 16.72 -2.25 -11.77
CA PRO A 10 16.95 -1.01 -12.49
C PRO A 10 16.12 0.14 -11.91
N GLU A 11 16.65 1.36 -11.93
CA GLU A 11 15.93 2.56 -11.50
C GLU A 11 14.58 2.68 -12.22
N GLY A 12 13.54 3.14 -11.53
CA GLY A 12 12.19 3.21 -12.08
C GLY A 12 11.50 1.86 -12.27
N SER A 13 12.02 0.79 -11.67
CA SER A 13 11.30 -0.48 -11.57
C SER A 13 9.97 -0.31 -10.84
N VAL A 14 8.96 -1.03 -11.31
CA VAL A 14 7.62 -1.03 -10.72
C VAL A 14 7.37 -2.39 -10.08
N ILE A 15 7.01 -2.38 -8.81
CA ILE A 15 6.61 -3.56 -8.03
C ILE A 15 5.12 -3.47 -7.77
N SER A 16 4.35 -4.49 -8.16
CA SER A 16 2.90 -4.53 -7.94
C SER A 16 2.52 -5.71 -7.05
N TYR A 17 1.93 -5.40 -5.90
CA TYR A 17 1.33 -6.37 -4.99
C TYR A 17 -0.17 -6.43 -5.27
N ARG A 18 -0.68 -7.64 -5.50
CA ARG A 18 -2.10 -7.88 -5.74
C ARG A 18 -2.64 -8.87 -4.72
N ARG A 19 -3.76 -8.53 -4.07
CA ARG A 19 -4.39 -9.40 -3.10
C ARG A 19 -5.91 -9.32 -3.19
N VAL A 20 -6.55 -10.48 -3.13
CA VAL A 20 -8.01 -10.61 -3.05
C VAL A 20 -8.41 -10.77 -1.58
N PHE A 21 -9.48 -10.10 -1.15
CA PHE A 21 -10.02 -10.21 0.20
C PHE A 21 -11.55 -10.03 0.21
N ASN A 22 -12.22 -10.63 1.20
CA ASN A 22 -13.66 -10.46 1.38
C ASN A 22 -13.95 -9.22 2.22
N ARG A 23 -15.11 -8.59 1.99
CA ARG A 23 -15.59 -7.54 2.90
C ARG A 23 -15.72 -8.10 4.33
N PRO A 24 -15.25 -7.39 5.36
CA PRO A 24 -15.49 -7.79 6.74
C PRO A 24 -16.98 -7.99 7.02
N THR A 25 -17.32 -9.03 7.77
CA THR A 25 -18.69 -9.35 8.16
C THR A 25 -19.06 -8.70 9.48
N GLY A 26 -20.35 -8.46 9.72
CA GLY A 26 -20.82 -7.86 10.97
C GLY A 26 -20.68 -6.34 11.06
N LEU A 27 -20.37 -5.68 9.93
CA LEU A 27 -20.29 -4.23 9.85
C LEU A 27 -21.69 -3.60 10.03
N THR A 28 -21.76 -2.59 10.89
CA THR A 28 -22.89 -1.68 11.02
C THR A 28 -22.74 -0.50 10.05
N PRO A 29 -23.82 0.26 9.77
CA PRO A 29 -23.71 1.49 8.98
C PRO A 29 -22.81 2.58 9.59
N ALA A 30 -22.49 2.48 10.88
CA ALA A 30 -21.62 3.43 11.58
C ALA A 30 -20.14 3.02 11.53
N ASP A 31 -19.83 1.81 11.07
CA ASP A 31 -18.44 1.32 11.02
C ASP A 31 -17.69 1.91 9.83
N VAL A 32 -16.45 2.33 10.10
CA VAL A 32 -15.49 2.76 9.08
C VAL A 32 -14.43 1.69 8.92
N VAL A 33 -14.16 1.29 7.69
CA VAL A 33 -13.09 0.34 7.35
C VAL A 33 -11.90 1.10 6.78
N TRP A 34 -10.79 1.06 7.52
CA TRP A 34 -9.55 1.69 7.15
C TRP A 34 -8.58 0.67 6.54
N LEU A 35 -7.97 1.04 5.41
CA LEU A 35 -6.77 0.38 4.90
C LEU A 35 -5.54 1.06 5.50
N SER A 36 -4.69 0.30 6.18
CA SER A 36 -3.53 0.79 6.93
C SER A 36 -2.24 0.19 6.39
N LEU A 37 -1.32 1.06 5.97
CA LEU A 37 0.04 0.72 5.54
C LEU A 37 0.99 1.55 6.43
N PRO A 38 1.42 1.00 7.58
CA PRO A 38 2.18 1.77 8.55
C PRO A 38 3.56 2.16 8.03
N HIS A 39 4.25 1.26 7.34
CA HIS A 39 5.57 1.53 6.74
C HIS A 39 5.62 1.10 5.28
N HIS A 40 6.22 1.96 4.46
CA HIS A 40 6.59 1.67 3.09
C HIS A 40 7.77 2.55 2.67
N THR A 41 8.51 2.07 1.69
CA THR A 41 9.60 2.80 1.04
C THR A 41 9.37 2.74 -0.46
N ALA A 42 9.17 3.87 -1.12
CA ALA A 42 9.03 3.96 -2.57
C ALA A 42 9.21 5.42 -3.04
N GLU A 43 9.62 5.62 -4.30
CA GLU A 43 9.58 6.96 -4.91
C GLU A 43 8.13 7.39 -5.17
N SER A 44 7.28 6.45 -5.57
CA SER A 44 5.84 6.69 -5.64
C SER A 44 5.08 5.44 -5.23
N ILE A 45 3.90 5.64 -4.65
CA ILE A 45 2.95 4.58 -4.35
C ILE A 45 1.59 4.92 -4.95
N GLU A 46 0.96 3.90 -5.53
CA GLU A 46 -0.41 3.94 -6.01
C GLU A 46 -1.18 2.79 -5.36
N ILE A 47 -2.34 3.09 -4.78
CA ILE A 47 -3.21 2.10 -4.15
C ILE A 47 -4.56 2.13 -4.84
N ARG A 48 -5.02 0.96 -5.27
CA ARG A 48 -6.34 0.75 -5.88
C ARG A 48 -7.12 -0.30 -5.13
N ILE A 49 -8.43 -0.06 -5.00
CA ILE A 49 -9.42 -1.03 -4.56
C ILE A 49 -10.42 -1.22 -5.69
N ASN A 50 -10.62 -2.46 -6.15
CA ASN A 50 -11.54 -2.78 -7.25
C ASN A 50 -11.29 -1.90 -8.49
N ASP A 51 -10.01 -1.81 -8.88
CA ASP A 51 -9.47 -0.95 -9.95
C ASP A 51 -9.61 0.57 -9.77
N ALA A 52 -10.34 1.02 -8.75
CA ALA A 52 -10.50 2.43 -8.43
C ALA A 52 -9.33 2.96 -7.58
N LEU A 53 -8.70 4.04 -8.05
CA LEU A 53 -7.61 4.73 -7.34
C LEU A 53 -8.11 5.30 -6.00
N VAL A 54 -7.57 4.80 -4.88
CA VAL A 54 -7.88 5.28 -3.52
C VAL A 54 -6.82 6.22 -2.98
N HIS A 55 -5.57 6.04 -3.40
CA HIS A 55 -4.46 6.85 -2.93
C HIS A 55 -3.31 6.85 -3.93
N GLN A 56 -2.63 8.00 -4.02
CA GLN A 56 -1.42 8.17 -4.79
C GLN A 56 -0.52 9.18 -4.09
N SER A 57 0.76 8.86 -3.95
CA SER A 57 1.77 9.82 -3.51
C SER A 57 3.07 9.67 -4.30
N VAL A 58 3.78 10.78 -4.44
CA VAL A 58 5.10 10.86 -5.08
C VAL A 58 6.05 11.57 -4.11
N HIS A 59 7.16 10.92 -3.79
CA HIS A 59 8.19 11.40 -2.88
C HIS A 59 9.38 11.91 -3.69
N GLN A 60 9.42 13.22 -3.93
CA GLN A 60 10.41 13.86 -4.81
C GLN A 60 11.79 14.10 -4.18
N SER A 61 12.11 13.55 -3.01
CA SER A 61 13.32 13.97 -2.29
C SER A 61 14.39 12.88 -2.17
N VAL A 62 15.51 13.15 -2.84
CA VAL A 62 16.78 12.40 -2.88
C VAL A 62 17.45 12.24 -1.50
N GLN A 63 16.90 12.86 -0.44
CA GLN A 63 17.47 12.81 0.92
C GLN A 63 16.48 12.52 2.05
N GLN A 64 15.19 12.29 1.77
CA GLN A 64 14.17 12.35 2.82
C GLN A 64 13.64 10.97 3.20
N SER A 65 14.24 10.45 4.26
CA SER A 65 13.78 9.34 5.11
C SER A 65 13.64 7.96 4.44
N LYS A 66 14.33 6.98 5.02
CA LYS A 66 14.22 5.55 4.71
C LYS A 66 12.79 4.99 4.89
N THR A 67 11.94 5.75 5.60
CA THR A 67 10.56 5.37 5.91
C THR A 67 9.63 6.53 5.57
N THR A 68 8.66 6.25 4.71
CA THR A 68 7.62 7.18 4.28
C THR A 68 6.55 7.31 5.36
N ALA A 69 5.77 8.40 5.36
CA ALA A 69 4.65 8.58 6.29
C ALA A 69 3.65 7.40 6.20
N PRO A 70 3.05 6.99 7.33
CA PRO A 70 2.03 5.93 7.33
C PRO A 70 0.83 6.35 6.49
N ILE A 71 0.25 5.40 5.77
CA ILE A 71 -0.97 5.59 4.98
C ILE A 71 -2.13 4.94 5.71
N ARG A 72 -3.18 5.72 5.99
CA ARG A 72 -4.46 5.24 6.53
C ARG A 72 -5.59 5.84 5.70
N ILE A 73 -6.36 5.00 5.01
CA ILE A 73 -7.37 5.44 4.02
C ILE A 73 -8.73 4.80 4.35
N ASP A 74 -9.79 5.59 4.41
CA ASP A 74 -11.15 5.08 4.48
C ASP A 74 -11.54 4.46 3.12
N ILE A 75 -11.82 3.16 3.14
CA ILE A 75 -12.22 2.40 1.95
C ILE A 75 -13.68 1.92 2.03
N THR A 76 -14.44 2.34 3.04
CA THR A 76 -15.79 1.82 3.37
C THR A 76 -16.73 1.84 2.17
N ALA A 77 -16.82 2.99 1.49
CA ALA A 77 -17.70 3.18 0.34
C ALA A 77 -17.30 2.37 -0.92
N ARG A 78 -16.09 1.79 -0.94
CA ARG A 78 -15.53 1.08 -2.08
C ARG A 78 -15.56 -0.45 -1.91
N LEU A 79 -15.99 -0.93 -0.74
CA LEU A 79 -16.06 -2.35 -0.43
C LEU A 79 -17.24 -3.04 -1.12
N GLN A 80 -16.92 -4.08 -1.87
CA GLN A 80 -17.83 -5.06 -2.47
C GLN A 80 -17.73 -6.39 -1.72
N PRO A 81 -18.64 -7.37 -1.93
CA PRO A 81 -18.55 -8.67 -1.24
C PRO A 81 -17.18 -9.36 -1.39
N ALA A 82 -16.60 -9.30 -2.58
CA ALA A 82 -15.22 -9.67 -2.87
C ALA A 82 -14.47 -8.44 -3.41
N ASN A 83 -13.24 -8.23 -2.93
CA ASN A 83 -12.45 -7.05 -3.25
C ASN A 83 -11.07 -7.45 -3.76
N GLN A 84 -10.52 -6.60 -4.62
CA GLN A 84 -9.13 -6.66 -5.05
C GLN A 84 -8.39 -5.41 -4.57
N LEU A 85 -7.32 -5.62 -3.81
CA LEU A 85 -6.32 -4.61 -3.48
C LEU A 85 -5.14 -4.71 -4.45
N VAL A 86 -4.77 -3.58 -5.03
CA VAL A 86 -3.52 -3.44 -5.80
C VAL A 86 -2.71 -2.32 -5.17
N ILE A 87 -1.47 -2.63 -4.77
CA ILE A 87 -0.48 -1.64 -4.32
C ILE A 87 0.66 -1.66 -5.31
N THR A 88 0.91 -0.54 -5.96
CA THR A 88 1.99 -0.37 -6.92
C THR A 88 3.02 0.58 -6.34
N LEU A 89 4.26 0.11 -6.22
CA LEU A 89 5.40 0.90 -5.78
C LEU A 89 6.35 1.12 -6.95
N THR A 90 6.85 2.34 -7.09
CA THR A 90 7.95 2.66 -8.00
C THR A 90 9.23 2.80 -7.19
N THR A 91 10.27 2.06 -7.57
CA THR A 91 11.60 2.12 -6.92
C THR A 91 12.25 3.47 -7.19
N GLY A 92 12.78 4.10 -6.15
CA GLY A 92 13.61 5.30 -6.29
C GLY A 92 15.04 4.97 -6.69
N ARG A 93 15.79 6.01 -7.07
CA ARG A 93 17.21 5.89 -7.44
C ARG A 93 18.09 5.42 -6.28
N THR A 94 17.75 5.80 -5.06
CA THR A 94 18.60 5.63 -3.86
C THR A 94 18.18 4.49 -2.93
N PHE A 95 16.98 3.94 -3.10
CA PHE A 95 16.47 2.88 -2.22
C PHE A 95 15.48 1.96 -2.95
N PRO A 96 15.48 0.65 -2.61
CA PRO A 96 14.51 -0.28 -3.18
C PRO A 96 13.10 0.06 -2.70
N ALA A 97 12.11 -0.31 -3.52
CA ALA A 97 10.72 -0.23 -3.12
C ALA A 97 10.35 -1.42 -2.22
N THR A 98 9.79 -1.16 -1.05
CA THR A 98 9.45 -2.19 -0.06
C THR A 98 8.18 -1.87 0.72
N LEU A 99 7.43 -2.92 1.05
CA LEU A 99 6.45 -2.95 2.14
C LEU A 99 7.07 -3.76 3.29
N ASP A 100 7.56 -3.08 4.32
CA ASP A 100 8.33 -3.66 5.44
C ASP A 100 7.50 -3.83 6.72
N ALA A 101 6.21 -3.51 6.66
CA ALA A 101 5.25 -3.74 7.74
C ALA A 101 3.94 -4.34 7.21
N PRO A 102 3.13 -4.98 8.08
CA PRO A 102 1.85 -5.56 7.67
C PRO A 102 0.89 -4.53 7.08
N VAL A 103 0.30 -4.86 5.94
CA VAL A 103 -0.86 -4.13 5.40
C VAL A 103 -2.12 -4.71 6.05
N THR A 104 -2.87 -3.88 6.75
CA THR A 104 -4.03 -4.31 7.56
C THR A 104 -5.31 -3.61 7.14
N LEU A 105 -6.42 -4.28 7.45
CA LEU A 105 -7.74 -3.65 7.52
C LEU A 105 -8.07 -3.42 8.99
N GLU A 106 -8.47 -2.21 9.33
CA GLU A 106 -8.88 -1.81 10.67
C GLU A 106 -10.36 -1.41 10.61
N ILE A 107 -11.15 -1.87 11.57
CA ILE A 107 -12.56 -1.48 11.70
C ILE A 107 -12.63 -0.52 12.88
N GLU A 108 -13.11 0.68 12.62
CA GLU A 108 -13.39 1.68 13.64
C GLU A 108 -14.90 1.82 13.76
N SER A 109 -15.43 1.40 14.91
CA SER A 109 -16.84 1.53 15.25
C SER A 109 -17.01 2.75 16.14
N ASP A 110 -18.01 3.58 15.86
CA ASP A 110 -18.44 4.58 16.83
C ASP A 110 -19.01 3.82 18.05
N ALA A 111 -18.41 4.02 19.22
CA ALA A 111 -18.91 3.38 20.43
C ALA A 111 -20.30 3.95 20.77
N PRO A 112 -21.25 3.12 21.24
CA PRO A 112 -22.57 3.59 21.64
C PRO A 112 -22.54 4.57 22.83
#